data_AF-A0A7R9WPA2-F1
#
_entry.id   AF-A0A7R9WPA2-F1
#
_cell.length_a   1.000
_cell.length_b   1.000
_cell.length_c   1.000
_cell.angle_alpha   90.00
_cell.angle_beta   90.00
_cell.angle_gamma   90.00
#
_symmetry.space_group_name_H-M   'P 1'
#
loop_
_entity.id
_entity.type
_entity.pdbx_description
1 polymer ?
#
loop_
_entity_poly.entity_id
_entity_poly.type
_entity_poly.pdbx_seq_one_letter_code
_entity_poly.pdbx_strand_id
1 'polypeptide(L)'
;NDNPKMNETINDVPQGECRTGQDRCEDCRARRFEDVVSFHFTNCLKPWHCQPHKQDKVQMRLCRRMTHEWYQVRSHLEQSWGRTGFGDGKFDHEHFFGNCNEKG
;
A
#
# COMPACT_ATOMS: atom_id res chain seq x y z
N ASN A 1 0.37 -16.17 10.29
CA ASN A 1 -0.98 -15.62 10.55
C ASN A 1 -0.81 -14.22 11.09
N ASP A 2 -1.14 -13.21 10.28
CA ASP A 2 -1.17 -11.81 10.73
C ASP A 2 -2.25 -11.67 11.81
N ASN A 3 -1.85 -11.20 12.97
CA ASN A 3 -2.71 -11.04 14.14
C ASN A 3 -2.45 -9.65 14.71
N PRO A 4 -2.99 -8.61 14.06
CA PRO A 4 -2.62 -7.24 14.36
C PRO A 4 -3.02 -6.86 15.77
N LYS A 5 -2.22 -6.00 16.41
CA LYS A 5 -2.53 -5.47 17.73
C LYS A 5 -3.69 -4.46 17.66
N MET A 6 -4.52 -4.45 18.70
CA MET A 6 -5.82 -3.74 18.70
C MET A 6 -5.73 -2.20 18.78
N ASN A 7 -4.60 -1.61 19.16
CA ASN A 7 -4.49 -0.16 19.34
C ASN A 7 -3.84 0.54 18.13
N GLU A 8 -4.00 1.87 18.07
CA GLU A 8 -3.30 2.69 17.10
C GLU A 8 -1.78 2.55 17.25
N THR A 9 -1.07 2.67 16.12
CA THR A 9 0.38 2.62 16.10
C THR A 9 0.97 3.94 16.59
N ILE A 10 1.97 3.89 17.47
CA ILE A 10 2.72 5.06 17.96
C ILE A 10 4.13 4.95 17.41
N ASN A 11 4.61 5.99 16.71
CA ASN A 11 5.92 5.97 16.03
C ASN A 11 6.15 4.69 15.21
N ASP A 12 5.11 4.27 14.48
CA ASP A 12 5.10 3.10 13.58
C ASP A 12 5.21 1.75 14.27
N VAL A 13 5.14 1.75 15.60
CA VAL A 13 5.12 0.54 16.41
C VAL A 13 3.67 0.19 16.73
N PRO A 14 3.18 -1.00 16.31
CA PRO A 14 1.87 -1.50 16.72
C PRO A 14 1.74 -1.64 18.24
N GLN A 15 0.62 -1.16 18.78
CA GLN A 15 0.36 -1.11 20.22
C GLN A 15 -0.78 -2.02 20.64
N GLY A 16 -0.79 -2.40 21.92
CA GLY A 16 -1.86 -3.18 22.54
C GLY A 16 -1.65 -4.69 22.52
N GLU A 17 -2.72 -5.39 22.89
CA GLU A 17 -2.80 -6.84 22.90
C GLU A 17 -3.07 -7.38 21.51
N CYS A 18 -2.68 -8.64 21.32
CA CYS A 18 -2.97 -9.37 20.09
C CYS A 18 -4.48 -9.57 19.97
N ARG A 19 -5.01 -9.44 18.75
CA ARG A 19 -6.45 -9.54 18.51
C ARG A 19 -7.06 -10.88 18.93
N THR A 20 -6.26 -11.94 18.98
CA THR A 20 -6.65 -13.28 19.46
C THR A 20 -6.46 -13.50 20.97
N GLY A 21 -5.96 -12.52 21.72
CA GLY A 21 -5.68 -12.64 23.16
C GLY A 21 -4.39 -13.39 23.51
N GLN A 22 -3.52 -13.65 22.53
CA GLN A 22 -2.19 -14.25 22.76
C GLN A 22 -1.21 -13.21 23.32
N ASP A 23 -0.23 -13.66 24.12
CA ASP A 23 0.84 -12.80 24.66
C ASP A 23 1.72 -12.18 23.56
N ARG A 24 1.87 -12.89 22.44
CA ARG A 24 2.67 -12.47 21.29
C ARG A 24 1.95 -12.80 20.00
N CYS A 25 2.08 -11.89 19.04
CA CYS A 25 1.55 -12.01 17.70
C CYS A 25 2.49 -11.34 16.72
N GLU A 26 2.45 -11.82 15.48
CA GLU A 26 3.01 -11.10 14.35
C GLU A 26 2.03 -10.01 13.93
N ASP A 27 2.53 -8.79 13.79
CA ASP A 27 1.81 -7.67 13.22
C ASP A 27 2.51 -7.25 11.93
N CYS A 28 1.90 -7.57 10.79
CA CYS A 28 2.52 -7.34 9.50
C CYS A 28 2.77 -5.86 9.19
N ARG A 29 2.15 -4.92 9.94
CA ARG A 29 2.41 -3.49 9.77
C ARG A 29 3.83 -3.09 10.22
N ALA A 30 4.44 -3.89 11.10
CA ALA A 30 5.81 -3.65 11.59
C ALA A 30 6.88 -4.34 10.73
N ARG A 31 6.50 -5.11 9.71
CA ARG A 31 7.46 -5.77 8.83
C ARG A 31 8.20 -4.76 7.96
N ARG A 32 9.49 -5.03 7.75
CA ARG A 32 10.25 -4.29 6.74
C ARG A 32 9.66 -4.57 5.37
N PHE A 33 9.65 -3.56 4.53
CA PHE A 33 8.99 -3.62 3.24
C PHE A 33 9.62 -4.68 2.34
N GLU A 34 10.94 -4.82 2.39
CA GLU A 34 11.72 -5.76 1.57
C GLU A 34 11.41 -7.22 1.90
N ASP A 35 10.85 -7.49 3.08
CA ASP A 35 10.46 -8.82 3.52
C ASP A 35 9.02 -9.19 3.07
N VAL A 36 8.28 -8.27 2.42
CA VAL A 36 6.89 -8.51 1.99
C VAL A 36 6.85 -9.21 0.63
N VAL A 37 6.41 -10.47 0.65
CA VAL A 37 6.27 -11.30 -0.57
C VAL A 37 4.93 -11.14 -1.30
N SER A 38 3.89 -10.70 -0.60
CA SER A 38 2.54 -10.58 -1.14
C SER A 38 1.76 -9.52 -0.39
N PHE A 39 0.91 -8.79 -1.10
CA PHE A 39 0.07 -7.74 -0.52
C PHE A 39 -1.37 -7.88 -1.00
N HIS A 40 -2.33 -7.84 -0.07
CA HIS A 40 -3.75 -7.88 -0.39
C HIS A 40 -4.41 -6.53 -0.11
N PHE A 41 -5.04 -5.95 -1.14
CA PHE A 41 -5.56 -4.58 -1.13
C PHE A 41 -6.91 -4.39 -0.40
N THR A 42 -7.39 -5.33 0.43
CA THR A 42 -8.70 -5.21 1.12
C THR A 42 -8.81 -3.90 1.91
N ASN A 43 -7.76 -3.55 2.66
CA ASN A 43 -7.76 -2.39 3.55
C ASN A 43 -7.37 -1.08 2.86
N CYS A 44 -6.76 -1.18 1.67
CA CYS A 44 -6.23 -0.02 0.93
C CYS A 44 -7.14 0.41 -0.23
N LEU A 45 -8.28 -0.26 -0.43
CA LEU A 45 -9.08 -0.17 -1.65
C LEU A 45 -8.29 -0.65 -2.88
N LYS A 46 -8.98 -0.79 -4.01
CA LYS A 46 -8.34 -1.25 -5.24
C LYS A 46 -7.33 -0.19 -5.71
N PRO A 47 -6.12 -0.60 -6.16
CA PRO A 47 -5.08 0.35 -6.53
C PRO A 47 -5.50 1.25 -7.71
N TRP A 48 -6.32 0.73 -8.63
CA TRP A 48 -6.89 1.50 -9.75
C TRP A 48 -7.98 2.52 -9.37
N HIS A 49 -8.34 2.64 -8.08
CA HIS A 49 -9.22 3.72 -7.60
C HIS A 49 -8.46 5.00 -7.26
N CYS A 50 -7.15 5.10 -7.56
CA CYS A 50 -6.40 6.36 -7.43
C CYS A 50 -6.45 6.98 -6.02
N GLN A 51 -6.43 6.14 -4.98
CA GLN A 51 -6.44 6.57 -3.58
C GLN A 51 -5.03 6.98 -3.15
N PRO A 52 -4.79 8.25 -2.76
CA PRO A 52 -3.43 8.75 -2.52
C PRO A 52 -2.89 8.43 -1.12
N HIS A 53 -3.75 7.96 -0.21
CA HIS A 53 -3.41 7.60 1.18
C HIS A 53 -2.50 8.63 1.90
N LYS A 54 -2.86 9.92 1.79
CA LYS A 54 -2.00 11.04 2.25
C LYS A 54 -1.87 11.18 3.77
N GLN A 55 -2.69 10.47 4.56
CA GLN A 55 -2.62 10.57 6.02
C GLN A 55 -1.32 9.94 6.54
N ASP A 56 -0.69 10.58 7.51
CA ASP A 56 0.57 10.11 8.09
C ASP A 56 0.34 9.05 9.17
N LYS A 57 -0.27 7.93 8.76
CA LYS A 57 -0.48 6.71 9.59
C LYS A 57 0.24 5.54 8.94
N VAL A 58 0.77 4.60 9.73
CA VAL A 58 1.55 3.46 9.19
C VAL A 58 0.77 2.67 8.13
N GLN A 59 -0.54 2.46 8.34
CA GLN A 59 -1.36 1.74 7.36
C GLN A 59 -1.47 2.53 6.05
N MET A 60 -1.59 3.86 6.14
CA MET A 60 -1.73 4.73 4.98
C MET A 60 -0.41 4.86 4.21
N ARG A 61 0.74 4.92 4.91
CA ARG A 61 2.05 4.86 4.26
C ARG A 61 2.31 3.52 3.57
N LEU A 62 1.92 2.41 4.19
CA LEU A 62 1.98 1.08 3.58
C LEU A 62 1.07 1.01 2.34
N CYS A 63 -0.18 1.45 2.44
CA CYS A 63 -1.10 1.51 1.29
C CYS A 63 -0.54 2.37 0.16
N ARG A 64 -0.04 3.57 0.48
CA ARG A 64 0.59 4.47 -0.51
C ARG A 64 1.74 3.75 -1.20
N ARG A 65 2.67 3.17 -0.44
CA ARG A 65 3.83 2.47 -1.00
C ARG A 65 3.41 1.31 -1.91
N MET A 66 2.51 0.44 -1.45
CA MET A 66 2.06 -0.72 -2.23
C MET A 66 1.28 -0.33 -3.49
N THR A 67 0.50 0.75 -3.43
CA THR A 67 -0.17 1.29 -4.62
C THR A 67 0.84 1.80 -5.65
N HIS A 68 1.90 2.49 -5.22
CA HIS A 68 2.98 2.91 -6.14
C HIS A 68 3.62 1.71 -6.85
N GLU A 69 3.98 0.67 -6.09
CA GLU A 69 4.62 -0.54 -6.61
C GLU A 69 3.70 -1.30 -7.56
N TRP A 70 2.39 -1.32 -7.29
CA TRP A 70 1.40 -1.87 -8.21
C TRP A 70 1.42 -1.14 -9.57
N TYR A 71 1.47 0.19 -9.56
CA TYR A 71 1.55 0.97 -10.80
C TYR A 71 2.91 0.83 -11.48
N GLN A 72 4.00 0.65 -10.73
CA GLN A 72 5.31 0.36 -11.29
C GLN A 72 5.31 -1.00 -12.02
N VAL A 73 4.78 -2.05 -11.41
CA VAL A 73 4.65 -3.38 -12.03
C VAL A 73 3.75 -3.31 -13.26
N ARG A 74 2.63 -2.58 -13.18
CA ARG A 74 1.79 -2.31 -14.34
C ARG A 74 2.58 -1.60 -15.44
N SER A 75 3.34 -0.55 -15.11
CA SER A 75 4.15 0.21 -16.07
C SER A 75 5.12 -0.71 -16.82
N HIS A 76 5.82 -1.59 -16.11
CA HIS A 76 6.71 -2.58 -16.73
C HIS A 76 5.97 -3.56 -17.63
N LEU A 77 4.77 -4.02 -17.23
CA LEU A 77 3.94 -4.90 -18.06
C LEU A 77 3.49 -4.19 -19.34
N GLU A 78 3.02 -2.95 -19.24
CA GLU A 78 2.60 -2.13 -20.39
C GLU A 78 3.77 -1.88 -21.35
N GLN A 79 4.98 -1.62 -20.82
CA GLN A 79 6.20 -1.52 -21.63
C GLN A 79 6.53 -2.83 -22.34
N SER A 80 6.34 -3.98 -21.68
CA SER A 80 6.53 -5.29 -22.32
C SER A 80 5.56 -5.53 -23.50
N TRP A 81 4.45 -4.79 -23.55
CA TRP A 81 3.49 -4.78 -24.65
C TRP A 81 3.75 -3.69 -25.70
N GLY A 82 4.87 -2.97 -25.60
CA GLY A 82 5.24 -1.89 -26.53
C GLY A 82 4.52 -0.56 -26.29
N ARG A 83 3.92 -0.35 -25.11
CA ARG A 83 3.34 0.94 -24.70
C ARG A 83 4.34 1.77 -23.88
N THR A 84 4.01 3.03 -23.60
CA THR A 84 4.89 3.95 -22.86
C THR A 84 5.11 3.55 -21.39
N GLY A 85 4.21 2.75 -20.82
CA GLY A 85 4.16 2.46 -19.38
C GLY A 85 3.55 3.59 -18.54
N PHE A 86 3.17 4.71 -19.17
CA PHE A 86 2.53 5.85 -18.52
C PHE A 86 1.19 6.16 -19.18
N GLY A 87 0.20 6.54 -18.37
CA GLY A 87 -1.03 7.15 -18.89
C GLY A 87 -0.92 8.68 -19.04
N ASP A 88 -2.00 9.31 -19.52
CA ASP A 88 -2.04 10.76 -19.77
C ASP A 88 -2.53 11.60 -18.57
N GLY A 89 -2.99 10.93 -17.50
CA GLY A 89 -3.58 11.54 -16.33
C GLY A 89 -2.58 12.31 -15.48
N LYS A 90 -3.03 13.42 -14.88
CA LYS A 90 -2.16 14.39 -14.18
C LYS A 90 -2.18 14.30 -12.66
N PHE A 91 -3.11 13.53 -12.09
CA PHE A 91 -3.23 13.42 -10.64
C PHE A 91 -2.11 12.53 -10.09
N ASP A 92 -1.26 13.10 -9.22
CA ASP A 92 -0.11 12.43 -8.60
C ASP A 92 0.68 11.58 -9.62
N HIS A 93 1.07 12.24 -10.72
CA HIS A 93 1.50 11.62 -11.97
C HIS A 93 2.63 10.60 -11.78
N GLU A 94 3.63 10.91 -10.95
CA GLU A 94 4.74 10.00 -10.65
C GLU A 94 4.29 8.82 -9.81
N HIS A 95 3.38 9.04 -8.87
CA HIS A 95 2.89 8.00 -7.98
C HIS A 95 2.08 6.94 -8.73
N PHE A 96 1.19 7.38 -9.61
CA PHE A 96 0.27 6.51 -10.37
C PHE A 96 0.71 6.26 -11.83
N PHE A 97 1.93 6.67 -12.19
CA PHE A 97 2.47 6.53 -13.54
C PHE A 97 1.49 7.07 -14.61
N GLY A 98 0.91 8.25 -14.36
CA GLY A 98 -0.03 8.91 -15.26
C GLY A 98 -1.38 8.21 -15.46
N ASN A 99 -1.71 7.17 -14.71
CA ASN A 99 -2.96 6.41 -14.90
C ASN A 99 -4.18 7.00 -14.16
N CYS A 100 -4.01 8.13 -13.47
CA CYS A 100 -5.05 8.76 -12.66
C CYS A 100 -5.29 10.21 -13.10
N ASN A 101 -6.55 10.56 -13.35
CA ASN A 101 -6.97 11.93 -13.70
C ASN A 101 -7.40 12.73 -12.47
N GLU A 102 -7.94 12.05 -11.46
CA GLU A 102 -8.42 12.63 -10.22
C GLU A 102 -8.27 11.63 -9.06
N LYS A 103 -8.55 12.11 -7.84
CA LYS A 103 -8.67 11.25 -6.67
C LYS A 103 -9.97 10.46 -6.78
N GLY A 104 -9.93 9.14 -6.55
CA GLY A 104 -11.15 8.32 -6.45
C GLY A 104 -11.72 8.20 -5.05
#